data_AF-F9X9L4-F1
#
_entry.id   AF-F9X9L4-F1
#
_cell.length_a   1.000
_cell.length_b   1.000
_cell.length_c   1.000
_cell.angle_alpha   90.00
_cell.angle_beta   90.00
_cell.angle_gamma   90.00
#
_symmetry.space_group_name_H-M   'P 1'
#
loop_
_entity.id
_entity.type
_entity.pdbx_description
1 polymer ?
#
loop_
_entity_poly.entity_id
_entity_poly.type
_entity_poly.pdbx_seq_one_letter_code
_entity_poly.pdbx_strand_id
1 'polypeptide(L)'
;MQGFNRYVPPELEGTTSGNALHKRRAPGTLRNGLQTVRFEMPYAVWCHTCKPHAIIGQGVRFNAEKKKVGHYHSTPIWCFRMKHTACSGIIEIRTDPKNTAYVVTEGGKARDYGDSEDRVREGENGVPILTPEEREQRREDAFANLEGKAAEKALVKDNTKRIEELYEARDRDW
;
A
#
# COMPACT_ATOMS: atom_id res chain seq x y z
N MET A 1 21.08 27.70 -12.38
CA MET A 1 20.30 28.67 -13.17
C MET A 1 19.57 27.92 -14.28
N GLN A 2 18.24 27.81 -14.22
CA GLN A 2 17.46 27.37 -15.38
C GLN A 2 17.64 28.40 -16.50
N GLY A 3 18.03 27.98 -17.70
CA GLY A 3 18.18 28.89 -18.84
C GLY A 3 16.82 29.38 -19.29
N PHE A 4 16.50 30.64 -19.00
CA PHE A 4 15.20 31.26 -19.29
C PHE A 4 14.97 31.50 -20.79
N ASN A 5 16.05 31.71 -21.56
CA ASN A 5 15.96 31.97 -22.99
C ASN A 5 16.66 30.87 -23.78
N ARG A 6 15.89 30.12 -24.56
CA ARG A 6 16.41 29.22 -25.60
C ARG A 6 16.15 29.88 -26.94
N TYR A 7 17.16 29.98 -27.78
CA TYR A 7 16.98 30.47 -29.14
C TYR A 7 16.05 29.53 -29.90
N VAL A 8 14.95 30.08 -30.42
CA VAL A 8 14.08 29.43 -31.39
C VAL A 8 14.23 30.22 -32.69
N PRO A 9 14.50 29.57 -33.84
CA PRO A 9 14.58 30.27 -35.11
C PRO A 9 13.27 31.04 -35.41
N PRO A 10 13.31 32.24 -36.00
CA PRO A 10 12.13 33.08 -36.24
C PRO A 10 11.03 32.40 -37.06
N GLU A 11 11.40 31.50 -37.98
CA GLU A 11 10.46 30.73 -38.80
C GLU A 11 9.63 29.71 -37.99
N LEU A 12 10.13 29.31 -36.81
CA LEU A 12 9.63 28.20 -36.01
C LEU A 12 9.11 28.66 -34.64
N GLU A 13 9.19 29.96 -34.38
CA GLU A 13 8.71 30.59 -33.15
C GLU A 13 7.18 30.45 -33.05
N GLY A 14 6.70 29.86 -31.96
CA GLY A 14 5.27 29.61 -31.74
C GLY A 14 4.68 28.40 -32.49
N THR A 15 5.33 27.91 -33.54
CA THR A 15 4.80 26.81 -34.37
C THR A 15 5.16 25.43 -33.84
N THR A 16 6.35 25.25 -33.28
CA THR A 16 6.85 23.93 -32.83
C THR A 16 7.69 24.03 -31.56
N SER A 17 7.54 23.06 -30.64
CA SER A 17 8.42 22.99 -29.45
C SER A 17 9.85 22.62 -29.85
N GLY A 18 10.87 23.12 -29.13
CA GLY A 18 12.28 22.78 -29.42
C GLY A 18 12.57 21.28 -29.44
N ASN A 19 11.86 20.47 -28.64
CA ASN A 19 11.98 19.01 -28.69
C ASN A 19 11.46 18.43 -30.01
N ALA A 20 10.31 18.90 -30.49
CA ALA A 20 9.73 18.45 -31.75
C ALA A 20 10.58 18.91 -32.94
N LEU A 21 11.13 20.13 -32.91
CA LEU A 21 12.06 20.64 -33.92
C LEU A 21 13.29 19.72 -34.05
N HIS A 22 13.87 19.33 -32.92
CA HIS A 22 15.04 18.45 -32.89
C HIS A 22 14.70 16.95 -32.94
N LYS A 23 13.43 16.59 -33.19
CA LYS A 23 12.92 15.20 -33.18
C LYS A 23 13.38 14.42 -31.93
N ARG A 24 13.52 15.12 -30.79
CA ARG A 24 13.97 14.52 -29.53
C ARG A 24 12.81 13.79 -28.87
N ARG A 25 13.04 12.53 -28.51
CA ARG A 25 12.10 11.74 -27.70
C ARG A 25 12.08 12.28 -26.27
N ALA A 26 11.04 11.94 -25.52
CA ALA A 26 10.99 12.27 -24.10
C ALA A 26 12.24 11.71 -23.38
N PRO A 27 12.80 12.44 -22.40
CA PRO A 27 13.93 11.95 -21.61
C PRO A 27 13.66 10.55 -21.04
N GLY A 28 14.66 9.67 -21.10
CA GLY A 28 14.53 8.29 -20.63
C GLY A 28 13.77 7.35 -21.57
N THR A 29 13.34 7.80 -22.75
CA THR A 29 12.76 6.90 -23.77
C THR A 29 13.86 6.09 -24.44
N LEU A 30 13.82 4.78 -24.26
CA LEU A 30 14.71 3.82 -24.89
C LEU A 30 14.44 3.69 -26.40
N ARG A 31 15.36 3.05 -27.14
CA ARG A 31 15.22 2.84 -28.60
C ARG A 31 13.96 2.06 -28.96
N ASN A 32 13.58 1.10 -28.10
CA ASN A 32 12.39 0.26 -28.20
C ASN A 32 11.07 0.96 -27.80
N GLY A 33 11.09 2.26 -27.49
CA GLY A 33 9.89 3.03 -27.16
C GLY A 33 9.40 2.90 -25.71
N LEU A 34 10.07 2.09 -24.89
CA LEU A 34 9.81 2.03 -23.45
C LEU A 34 10.45 3.24 -22.75
N GLN A 35 9.78 3.76 -21.72
CA GLN A 35 10.29 4.89 -20.94
C GLN A 35 10.84 4.39 -19.61
N THR A 36 12.10 4.70 -19.30
CA THR A 36 12.67 4.46 -17.98
C THR A 36 12.21 5.56 -17.03
N VAL A 37 11.62 5.17 -15.90
CA VAL A 37 11.16 6.06 -14.84
C VAL A 37 11.80 5.70 -13.51
N ARG A 38 11.96 6.69 -12.62
CA ARG A 38 12.35 6.43 -11.24
C ARG A 38 11.09 6.06 -10.45
N PHE A 39 11.00 4.80 -10.03
CA PHE A 39 9.84 4.27 -9.33
C PHE A 39 10.18 3.99 -7.87
N GLU A 40 9.35 4.47 -6.95
CA GLU A 40 9.44 4.18 -5.52
C GLU A 40 8.44 3.09 -5.17
N MET A 41 8.88 2.08 -4.42
CA MET A 41 7.99 0.98 -4.02
C MET A 41 6.88 1.50 -3.08
N PRO A 42 5.59 1.35 -3.45
CA PRO A 42 4.49 1.90 -2.66
C PRO A 42 4.26 1.15 -1.34
N TYR A 43 4.60 -0.13 -1.27
CA TYR A 43 4.52 -1.00 -0.09
C TYR A 43 5.63 -2.04 -0.13
N ALA A 44 5.84 -2.77 0.97
CA ALA A 44 6.87 -3.80 1.00
C ALA A 44 6.48 -5.03 0.17
N VAL A 45 7.43 -5.58 -0.60
CA VAL A 45 7.20 -6.71 -1.52
C VAL A 45 8.21 -7.81 -1.23
N TRP A 46 7.74 -9.05 -1.10
CA TRP A 46 8.59 -10.23 -1.05
C TRP A 46 9.03 -10.63 -2.46
N CYS A 47 10.33 -10.75 -2.68
CA CYS A 47 10.90 -11.22 -3.93
C CYS A 47 11.01 -12.75 -3.93
N HIS A 48 10.29 -13.40 -4.85
CA HIS A 48 10.27 -14.86 -4.96
C HIS A 48 11.53 -15.43 -5.63
N THR A 49 12.22 -14.62 -6.43
CA THR A 49 13.43 -15.03 -7.15
C THR A 49 14.64 -15.18 -6.23
N CYS A 50 14.65 -14.48 -5.10
CA CYS A 50 15.72 -14.55 -4.12
C CYS A 50 15.55 -15.78 -3.20
N LYS A 51 16.67 -16.45 -2.86
CA LYS A 51 16.74 -17.56 -1.90
C LYS A 51 17.78 -17.22 -0.83
N PRO A 52 17.40 -16.98 0.45
CA PRO A 52 16.04 -16.90 0.98
C PRO A 52 15.24 -15.74 0.37
N HIS A 53 13.90 -15.78 0.48
CA HIS A 53 13.03 -14.71 0.00
C HIS A 53 13.41 -13.40 0.68
N ALA A 54 13.75 -12.40 -0.14
CA ALA A 54 14.18 -11.09 0.33
C ALA A 54 13.00 -10.13 0.30
N ILE A 55 12.89 -9.28 1.32
CA ILE A 55 11.90 -8.21 1.38
C ILE A 55 12.48 -6.94 0.75
N ILE A 56 11.71 -6.34 -0.17
CA ILE A 56 11.95 -5.01 -0.68
C ILE A 56 11.10 -4.06 0.17
N GLY A 57 11.76 -3.15 0.89
CA GLY A 57 11.08 -2.17 1.73
C GLY A 57 10.25 -1.17 0.91
N GLN A 58 9.24 -0.60 1.57
CA GLN A 58 8.53 0.57 1.06
C GLN A 58 9.52 1.73 0.86
N GLY A 59 9.34 2.52 -0.20
CA GLY A 59 10.18 3.67 -0.53
C GLY A 59 11.51 3.33 -1.21
N VAL A 60 11.85 2.05 -1.39
CA VAL A 60 13.04 1.67 -2.16
C VAL A 60 12.88 2.12 -3.62
N ARG A 61 13.91 2.80 -4.14
CA ARG A 61 13.91 3.43 -5.46
C ARG A 61 14.54 2.56 -6.53
N PHE A 62 13.80 2.28 -7.60
CA PHE A 62 14.27 1.55 -8.78
C PHE A 62 14.24 2.39 -10.04
N ASN A 63 15.09 2.02 -11.00
CA ASN A 63 14.87 2.40 -12.39
C ASN A 63 13.96 1.34 -12.99
N ALA A 64 12.73 1.72 -13.33
CA ALA A 64 11.71 0.84 -13.86
C ALA A 64 11.39 1.17 -15.31
N GLU A 65 11.13 0.15 -16.10
CA GLU A 65 10.60 0.29 -17.45
C GLU A 65 9.08 0.46 -17.35
N LYS A 66 8.60 1.63 -17.76
CA LYS A 66 7.17 1.96 -17.83
C LYS A 66 6.62 1.53 -19.19
N LYS A 67 5.62 0.64 -19.16
CA LYS A 67 4.88 0.17 -20.33
C LYS A 67 3.38 0.37 -20.12
N LYS A 68 2.66 0.78 -21.17
CA LYS A 68 1.19 0.76 -21.18
C LYS A 68 0.73 -0.64 -21.57
N VAL A 69 -0.06 -1.29 -20.71
CA VAL A 69 -0.51 -2.68 -20.93
C VAL A 69 -2.00 -2.76 -21.26
N GLY A 70 -2.81 -1.83 -20.76
CA GLY A 70 -4.25 -1.84 -21.02
C GLY A 70 -4.94 -0.56 -20.58
N HIS A 71 -6.25 -0.65 -20.42
CA HIS A 71 -7.11 0.42 -19.95
C HIS A 71 -8.16 -0.11 -18.98
N TYR A 72 -8.46 0.66 -17.93
CA TYR A 72 -9.65 0.53 -17.12
C TYR A 72 -10.60 1.67 -17.48
N HIS A 73 -11.63 1.35 -18.28
CA HIS A 73 -12.44 2.35 -18.99
C HIS A 73 -11.58 3.33 -19.80
N SER A 74 -11.54 4.61 -19.43
CA SER A 74 -10.69 5.64 -20.07
C SER A 74 -9.27 5.72 -19.47
N THR A 75 -9.06 5.21 -18.27
CA THR A 75 -7.79 5.35 -17.53
C THR A 75 -6.77 4.30 -17.98
N PRO A 76 -5.54 4.68 -18.39
CA PRO A 76 -4.52 3.72 -18.80
C PRO A 76 -3.97 2.91 -17.61
N ILE A 77 -3.80 1.61 -17.82
CA ILE A 77 -3.12 0.70 -16.90
C ILE A 77 -1.63 0.67 -17.26
N TRP A 78 -0.80 1.09 -16.32
CA TRP A 78 0.65 1.09 -16.45
C TRP A 78 1.25 -0.14 -15.79
N CYS A 79 2.27 -0.67 -16.43
CA CYS A 79 3.13 -1.73 -15.95
C CYS A 79 4.52 -1.16 -15.71
N PHE A 80 5.08 -1.44 -14.55
CA PHE A 80 6.42 -1.08 -14.13
C PHE A 80 7.22 -2.37 -13.95
N ARG A 81 8.21 -2.55 -14.82
CA ARG A 81 9.12 -3.68 -14.75
C ARG A 81 10.46 -3.23 -14.19
N MET A 82 10.92 -3.88 -13.13
CA MET A 82 12.18 -3.51 -12.47
C MET A 82 12.98 -4.75 -12.06
N LYS A 83 14.30 -4.56 -11.92
CA LYS A 83 15.22 -5.62 -11.49
C LYS A 83 15.55 -5.44 -10.02
N HIS A 84 15.42 -6.52 -9.25
CA HIS A 84 15.85 -6.53 -7.85
C HIS A 84 17.38 -6.48 -7.77
N THR A 85 17.93 -5.62 -6.91
CA THR A 85 19.37 -5.41 -6.80
C THR A 85 20.14 -6.64 -6.32
N ALA A 86 19.55 -7.46 -5.43
CA ALA A 86 20.23 -8.62 -4.85
C ALA A 86 20.27 -9.84 -5.79
N CYS A 87 19.14 -10.24 -6.38
CA CYS A 87 19.06 -11.44 -7.22
C CYS A 87 18.93 -11.16 -8.73
N SER A 88 18.93 -9.89 -9.16
CA SER A 88 18.67 -9.48 -10.55
C SER A 88 17.35 -10.01 -11.15
N GLY A 89 16.47 -10.56 -10.30
CA GLY A 89 15.15 -11.04 -10.67
C GLY A 89 14.27 -9.89 -11.12
N ILE A 90 13.39 -10.18 -12.08
CA ILE A 90 12.44 -9.19 -12.62
C ILE A 90 11.17 -9.23 -11.77
N ILE A 91 10.70 -8.06 -11.37
CA ILE A 91 9.43 -7.86 -10.69
C ILE A 91 8.57 -6.96 -11.57
N GLU A 92 7.31 -7.37 -11.74
CA GLU A 92 6.32 -6.61 -12.51
C GLU A 92 5.20 -6.13 -11.58
N ILE A 93 4.96 -4.82 -11.59
CA ILE A 93 3.90 -4.16 -10.84
C ILE A 93 2.98 -3.44 -11.81
N ARG A 94 1.67 -3.61 -11.65
CA ARG A 94 0.66 -2.91 -12.45
C ARG A 94 -0.19 -1.98 -11.58
N THR A 95 -0.65 -0.89 -12.18
CA THR A 95 -1.64 -0.01 -11.55
C THR A 95 -3.03 -0.63 -11.67
N ASP A 96 -3.80 -0.64 -10.59
CA ASP A 96 -5.23 -0.97 -10.58
C ASP A 96 -6.06 0.28 -10.28
N PRO A 97 -6.62 0.95 -11.31
CA PRO A 97 -7.44 2.15 -11.12
C PRO A 97 -8.75 1.89 -10.37
N LYS A 98 -9.27 0.65 -10.33
CA LYS A 98 -10.53 0.34 -9.64
C LYS A 98 -10.40 0.47 -8.12
N ASN A 99 -9.31 -0.06 -7.58
CA ASN A 99 -9.03 -0.08 -6.15
C ASN A 99 -8.02 1.01 -5.73
N THR A 100 -7.64 1.90 -6.66
CA THR A 100 -6.58 2.91 -6.45
C THR A 100 -5.26 2.33 -5.93
N ALA A 101 -4.95 1.10 -6.32
CA ALA A 101 -3.87 0.31 -5.76
C ALA A 101 -2.82 -0.06 -6.81
N TYR A 102 -1.66 -0.54 -6.34
CA TYR A 102 -0.68 -1.22 -7.18
C TYR A 102 -0.74 -2.71 -6.89
N VAL A 103 -0.68 -3.54 -7.93
CA VAL A 103 -0.74 -5.00 -7.82
C VAL A 103 0.55 -5.60 -8.37
N VAL A 104 1.22 -6.43 -7.58
CA VAL A 104 2.37 -7.22 -8.06
C VAL A 104 1.83 -8.37 -8.90
N THR A 105 2.21 -8.43 -10.17
CA THR A 105 1.76 -9.48 -11.10
C THR A 105 2.78 -10.59 -11.25
N GLU A 106 4.07 -10.28 -11.21
CA GLU A 106 5.15 -11.26 -11.40
C GLU A 106 6.34 -10.97 -10.49
N GLY A 107 7.08 -12.03 -10.13
CA GLY A 107 8.38 -11.93 -9.45
C GLY A 107 8.33 -11.68 -7.94
N GLY A 108 7.14 -11.48 -7.38
CA GLY A 108 6.97 -11.25 -5.96
C GLY A 108 5.52 -11.26 -5.49
N LYS A 109 5.34 -11.08 -4.19
CA LYS A 109 4.04 -10.90 -3.53
C LYS A 109 4.10 -9.71 -2.59
N ALA A 110 3.04 -8.90 -2.55
CA ALA A 110 2.91 -7.85 -1.55
C ALA A 110 3.05 -8.46 -0.14
N ARG A 111 3.76 -7.78 0.75
CA ARG A 111 3.79 -8.16 2.16
C ARG A 111 2.39 -7.98 2.71
N ASP A 112 1.87 -9.05 3.29
CA ASP A 112 0.66 -8.99 4.08
C ASP A 112 1.00 -8.33 5.42
N TYR A 113 0.29 -7.25 5.75
CA TYR A 113 0.43 -6.55 7.03
C TYR A 113 -0.60 -7.06 8.06
N GLY A 114 -1.45 -8.02 7.67
CA GLY A 114 -2.66 -8.39 8.39
C GLY A 114 -3.71 -7.29 8.22
N ASP A 115 -4.97 -7.70 8.08
CA ASP A 115 -6.08 -6.74 8.07
C ASP A 115 -6.07 -5.94 9.38
N SER A 116 -6.30 -4.63 9.31
CA SER A 116 -6.41 -3.82 10.53
C SER A 116 -7.58 -4.25 11.42
N GLU A 117 -8.60 -4.88 10.82
CA GLU A 117 -9.74 -5.53 11.50
C GLU A 117 -9.48 -6.98 11.90
N ASP A 118 -8.46 -7.62 11.31
CA ASP A 118 -8.06 -9.00 11.59
C ASP A 118 -6.80 -9.07 12.47
N ARG A 119 -6.53 -7.97 13.19
CA ARG A 119 -5.92 -8.04 14.52
C ARG A 119 -6.91 -8.70 15.48
N VAL A 120 -7.27 -9.95 15.20
CA VAL A 120 -7.46 -10.93 16.25
C VAL A 120 -6.12 -10.93 16.97
N ARG A 121 -6.02 -10.14 18.06
CA ARG A 121 -5.14 -10.53 19.15
C ARG A 121 -5.51 -11.98 19.37
N GLU A 122 -4.64 -12.91 19.00
CA GLU A 122 -4.56 -14.16 19.73
C GLU A 122 -4.52 -13.71 21.18
N GLY A 123 -5.62 -13.94 21.89
CA GLY A 123 -5.74 -13.50 23.26
C GLY A 123 -4.67 -14.21 24.05
N GLU A 124 -3.55 -13.55 24.32
CA GLU A 124 -2.93 -13.66 25.62
C GLU A 124 -4.10 -13.49 26.61
N ASN A 125 -4.45 -14.57 27.31
CA ASN A 125 -5.52 -14.71 28.31
C ASN A 125 -6.83 -15.42 27.91
N GLY A 126 -6.81 -16.35 26.93
CA GLY A 126 -7.73 -17.50 26.94
C GLY A 126 -9.24 -17.21 26.96
N VAL A 127 -9.66 -16.04 26.47
CA VAL A 127 -11.08 -15.74 26.26
C VAL A 127 -11.52 -16.49 25.01
N PRO A 128 -12.59 -17.31 25.03
CA PRO A 128 -13.06 -17.99 23.84
C PRO A 128 -13.39 -16.95 22.77
N ILE A 129 -12.66 -17.00 21.65
CA ILE A 129 -13.02 -16.28 20.44
C ILE A 129 -14.40 -16.80 20.07
N LEU A 130 -15.38 -15.89 20.01
CA LEU A 130 -16.72 -16.19 19.49
C LEU A 130 -16.55 -17.01 18.22
N THR A 131 -17.29 -18.11 18.13
CA THR A 131 -17.22 -18.97 16.94
C THR A 131 -17.50 -18.13 15.69
N PRO A 132 -16.93 -18.49 14.52
CA PRO A 132 -17.16 -17.74 13.28
C PRO A 132 -18.66 -17.52 12.99
N GLU A 133 -19.50 -18.49 13.37
CA GLU A 133 -20.96 -18.43 13.29
C GLU A 133 -21.57 -17.37 14.24
N GLU A 134 -21.15 -17.32 15.50
CA GLU A 134 -21.60 -16.28 16.45
C GLU A 134 -21.14 -14.88 16.04
N ARG A 135 -19.97 -14.77 15.39
CA ARG A 135 -19.44 -13.50 14.87
C ARG A 135 -20.22 -13.01 13.66
N GLU A 136 -20.74 -13.91 12.84
CA GLU A 136 -21.59 -13.59 11.69
C GLU A 136 -22.99 -13.19 12.14
N GLN A 137 -23.60 -13.95 13.07
CA GLN A 137 -24.89 -13.60 13.68
C GLN A 137 -24.86 -12.23 14.37
N ARG A 138 -23.80 -11.91 15.13
CA ARG A 138 -23.63 -10.58 15.75
C ARG A 138 -23.36 -9.46 14.74
N ARG A 139 -22.92 -9.77 13.52
CA ARG A 139 -22.74 -8.80 12.43
C ARG A 139 -24.05 -8.54 11.69
N GLU A 140 -24.85 -9.58 11.47
CA GLU A 140 -26.14 -9.49 10.80
C GLU A 140 -27.21 -8.85 11.70
N ASP A 141 -27.20 -9.15 13.00
CA ASP A 141 -28.17 -8.63 13.96
C ASP A 141 -27.64 -7.38 14.69
N ALA A 142 -28.10 -6.21 14.25
CA ALA A 142 -27.75 -4.92 14.86
C ALA A 142 -28.12 -4.83 16.35
N PHE A 143 -29.20 -5.50 16.79
CA PHE A 143 -29.62 -5.53 18.20
C PHE A 143 -28.67 -6.36 19.07
N ALA A 144 -28.23 -7.54 18.61
CA ALA A 144 -27.29 -8.38 19.34
C ALA A 144 -25.94 -7.67 19.57
N ASN A 145 -25.49 -6.86 18.61
CA ASN A 145 -24.30 -6.03 18.75
C ASN A 145 -24.49 -4.91 19.79
N LEU A 146 -25.64 -4.23 19.78
CA LEU A 146 -25.95 -3.17 20.75
C LEU A 146 -26.10 -3.71 22.18
N GLU A 147 -26.75 -4.86 22.34
CA GLU A 147 -26.90 -5.53 23.63
C GLU A 147 -25.56 -6.01 24.18
N GLY A 148 -24.70 -6.59 23.34
CA GLY A 148 -23.33 -6.96 23.71
C GLY A 148 -22.53 -5.74 24.19
N LYS A 149 -22.58 -4.62 23.46
CA LYS A 149 -21.92 -3.38 23.87
C LYS A 149 -22.47 -2.79 25.17
N ALA A 150 -23.78 -2.91 25.40
CA ALA A 150 -24.39 -2.44 26.65
C ALA A 150 -23.95 -3.28 27.86
N ALA A 151 -23.90 -4.61 27.70
CA ALA A 151 -23.42 -5.53 28.72
C ALA A 151 -21.93 -5.31 29.03
N GLU A 152 -21.09 -5.16 28.00
CA GLU A 152 -19.66 -4.84 28.17
C GLU A 152 -19.48 -3.51 28.91
N LYS A 153 -20.28 -2.48 28.58
CA LYS A 153 -20.22 -1.19 29.26
C LYS A 153 -20.62 -1.27 30.73
N ALA A 154 -21.56 -2.15 31.08
CA ALA A 154 -21.93 -2.39 32.49
C ALA A 154 -20.78 -3.06 33.25
N LEU A 155 -20.19 -4.11 32.69
CA LEU A 155 -19.04 -4.80 33.28
C LEU A 155 -17.84 -3.88 33.48
N VAL A 156 -17.55 -3.01 32.50
CA VAL A 156 -16.46 -2.02 32.63
C VAL A 156 -16.72 -1.08 33.80
N LYS A 157 -17.94 -0.56 33.97
CA LYS A 157 -18.28 0.33 35.10
C LYS A 157 -18.10 -0.36 36.45
N ASP A 158 -18.54 -1.61 36.57
CA ASP A 158 -18.42 -2.35 37.83
C ASP A 158 -16.96 -2.67 38.15
N ASN A 159 -16.16 -3.03 37.14
CA ASN A 159 -14.72 -3.22 37.29
C ASN A 159 -14.00 -1.91 37.66
N THR A 160 -14.39 -0.77 37.10
CA THR A 160 -13.82 0.54 37.46
C THR A 160 -14.08 0.85 38.93
N LYS A 161 -15.31 0.68 39.42
CA LYS A 161 -15.64 0.88 40.84
C LYS A 161 -14.82 -0.02 41.75
N ARG A 162 -14.70 -1.31 41.40
CA ARG A 162 -13.90 -2.27 42.15
C ARG A 162 -12.43 -1.87 42.22
N ILE A 163 -11.89 -1.32 41.13
CA ILE A 163 -10.51 -0.82 41.10
C ILE A 163 -10.37 0.41 42.00
N GLU A 164 -11.32 1.35 41.96
CA GLU A 164 -11.34 2.53 42.83
C GLU A 164 -11.39 2.13 44.33
N GLU A 165 -12.25 1.18 44.70
CA GLU A 165 -12.33 0.64 46.07
C GLU A 165 -10.99 0.04 46.55
N LEU A 166 -10.27 -0.65 45.67
CA LEU A 166 -8.95 -1.22 45.98
C LEU A 166 -7.89 -0.12 46.17
N TYR A 167 -7.93 0.94 45.37
CA TYR A 167 -7.03 2.09 45.54
C TYR A 167 -7.32 2.82 46.86
N GLU A 168 -8.59 3.04 47.20
CA GLU A 168 -8.98 3.66 48.48
C GLU A 168 -8.60 2.81 49.70
N ALA A 169 -8.74 1.49 49.61
CA ALA A 169 -8.31 0.58 50.67
C ALA A 169 -6.78 0.63 50.87
N ARG A 170 -6.01 0.61 49.78
CA ARG A 170 -4.55 0.77 49.83
C ARG A 170 -4.14 2.10 50.47
N ASP A 171 -4.76 3.20 50.08
CA ASP A 171 -4.43 4.54 50.59
C ASP A 171 -4.86 4.75 52.05
N ARG A 172 -5.78 3.90 52.56
CA ARG A 172 -6.14 3.86 53.97
C ARG A 172 -5.14 3.08 54.82
N ASP A 173 -4.55 2.04 54.24
CA ASP A 173 -3.62 1.13 54.92
C ASP A 173 -2.15 1.64 54.91
N TRP A 174 -1.85 2.68 54.11
CA TRP A 174 -0.58 3.42 54.08
C TRP A 174 -0.70 4.75 54.84
#